data_AF-A0A2D5YMQ3-F1
#
_entry.id   AF-A0A2D5YMQ3-F1
#
_cell.length_a   1.000
_cell.length_b   1.000
_cell.length_c   1.000
_cell.angle_alpha   90.00
_cell.angle_beta   90.00
_cell.angle_gamma   90.00
#
_symmetry.space_group_name_H-M   'P 1'
#
loop_
_entity.id
_entity.type
_entity.pdbx_description
1 polymer ?
#
loop_
_entity_poly.entity_id
_entity_poly.type
_entity_poly.pdbx_seq_one_letter_code
_entity_poly.pdbx_strand_id
1 'polypeptide(L)' 'MNSLKSSLKNRIERTSHKLDRQNQLLSALNPRGVLTRGYAFTEVEGKVISSKKEMDKVKVGSSVIIHYDDGKSTLQKGGV' A
#
# COMPACT_ATOMS: atom_id res chain seq x y z
N MET A 1 38.55 -4.29 26.89
CA MET A 1 38.07 -3.39 25.81
C MET A 1 37.22 -4.08 24.72
N ASN A 2 37.07 -5.42 24.72
CA ASN A 2 36.34 -6.15 23.66
C ASN A 2 34.83 -6.36 23.94
N SER A 3 34.40 -6.37 25.20
CA SER A 3 33.00 -6.63 25.59
C SER A 3 32.05 -5.49 25.21
N LEU A 4 32.48 -4.24 25.38
CA LEU A 4 31.69 -3.05 25.01
C LEU A 4 31.52 -2.91 23.49
N LYS A 5 32.58 -3.19 22.72
CA LYS A 5 32.51 -3.19 21.26
C LYS A 5 31.58 -4.29 20.74
N SER A 6 31.62 -5.47 21.35
CA SER A 6 30.71 -6.58 21.05
C SER A 6 29.25 -6.25 21.40
N SER A 7 29.00 -5.67 22.58
CA SER A 7 27.64 -5.30 22.99
C SER A 7 27.03 -4.21 22.10
N LEU A 8 27.83 -3.22 21.69
CA LEU A 8 27.41 -2.20 20.74
C LEU A 8 27.13 -2.80 19.36
N LYS A 9 27.99 -3.69 18.86
CA LYS A 9 27.77 -4.39 17.58
C LYS A 9 26.47 -5.19 17.60
N ASN A 10 26.24 -5.97 18.65
CA ASN A 10 25.02 -6.75 18.81
C ASN A 10 23.77 -5.85 18.90
N ARG A 11 23.88 -4.68 19.53
CA ARG A 11 22.77 -3.72 19.61
C ARG A 11 22.47 -3.10 18.24
N ILE A 12 23.49 -2.78 17.46
CA ILE A 12 23.33 -2.27 16.10
C ILE A 12 22.64 -3.32 15.23
N GLU A 13 23.14 -4.56 15.22
CA GLU A 13 22.54 -5.66 14.44
C GLU A 13 21.07 -5.90 14.81
N ARG A 14 20.75 -5.96 16.10
CA ARG A 14 19.35 -6.10 16.56
C ARG A 14 18.47 -4.95 16.10
N THR A 15 18.98 -3.72 16.15
CA THR A 15 18.24 -2.54 15.71
C THR A 15 17.99 -2.58 14.19
N SER A 16 19.01 -2.91 13.40
CA SER A 16 18.88 -3.07 11.95
C SER A 16 17.85 -4.14 11.60
N HIS A 17 17.90 -5.31 12.22
CA HIS A 17 16.94 -6.38 11.97
C HIS A 17 15.51 -5.96 12.33
N LYS A 18 15.34 -5.16 13.38
CA LYS A 18 14.04 -4.60 13.76
C LYS A 18 13.52 -3.60 12.71
N LEU A 19 14.39 -2.71 12.24
CA LEU A 19 14.05 -1.75 11.18
C LEU A 19 13.66 -2.46 9.88
N ASP A 20 14.41 -3.49 9.48
CA ASP A 20 14.10 -4.26 8.27
C ASP A 20 12.73 -4.93 8.35
N ARG A 21 12.39 -5.54 9.49
CA ARG A 21 11.05 -6.12 9.70
C ARG A 21 9.95 -5.07 9.64
N GLN A 22 10.16 -3.91 10.26
CA GLN A 22 9.18 -2.82 10.22
C GLN A 22 8.99 -2.31 8.78
N ASN A 23 10.08 -2.20 8.01
CA ASN A 23 10.01 -1.79 6.61
C ASN A 23 9.27 -2.83 5.75
N GLN A 24 9.49 -4.12 5.99
CA GLN A 24 8.74 -5.20 5.33
C GLN A 24 7.25 -5.14 5.64
N LEU A 25 6.87 -4.91 6.91
CA LEU A 25 5.47 -4.74 7.31
C LEU A 25 4.83 -3.51 6.66
N LEU A 26 5.52 -2.36 6.66
CA LEU A 26 5.06 -1.15 5.99
C LEU A 26 4.89 -1.36 4.48
N SER A 27 5.81 -2.09 3.85
CA SER A 27 5.73 -2.42 2.43
C SER A 27 4.56 -3.36 2.13
N ALA A 28 4.26 -4.31 3.02
CA ALA A 28 3.10 -5.18 2.91
C ALA A 28 1.77 -4.45 3.11
N LEU A 29 1.75 -3.44 3.98
CA LEU A 29 0.57 -2.62 4.29
C LEU A 29 0.36 -1.46 3.30
N ASN A 30 1.38 -1.08 2.52
CA ASN A 30 1.27 -0.02 1.53
C ASN A 30 0.45 -0.53 0.32
N PRO A 31 -0.78 -0.02 0.10
CA PRO A 31 -1.63 -0.44 -1.02
C PRO A 31 -1.02 -0.07 -2.38
N ARG A 32 0.02 0.78 -2.45
CA ARG A 32 0.76 1.03 -3.69
C ARG A 32 1.76 -0.09 -4.01
N GLY A 33 2.22 -0.84 -3.01
CA GLY A 33 3.12 -1.98 -3.20
C GLY A 33 2.45 -3.21 -3.82
N VAL A 34 1.11 -3.25 -3.90
CA VAL A 34 0.43 -4.26 -4.75
C VAL A 34 0.41 -3.86 -6.21
N LEU A 35 0.54 -2.56 -6.53
CA LEU A 35 0.49 -2.09 -7.92
C LEU A 35 1.65 -2.67 -8.74
N THR A 36 2.86 -2.70 -8.17
CA THR A 36 4.05 -3.31 -8.78
C THR A 36 3.95 -4.83 -8.98
N ARG A 37 2.92 -5.48 -8.41
CA ARG A 37 2.61 -6.91 -8.59
C ARG A 37 1.52 -7.14 -9.65
N GLY A 38 1.19 -6.11 -10.45
CA GLY A 38 0.19 -6.20 -11.52
C GLY A 38 -1.25 -6.09 -11.04
N TYR A 39 -1.48 -5.66 -9.78
CA TYR A 39 -2.82 -5.37 -9.28
C TYR A 39 -3.18 -3.90 -9.53
N ALA A 40 -4.48 -3.61 -9.56
CA ALA A 40 -5.00 -2.26 -9.53
C ALA A 40 -5.98 -2.10 -8.37
N PHE A 41 -6.14 -0.89 -7.86
CA PHE A 41 -7.24 -0.58 -6.94
C PHE A 41 -8.03 0.63 -7.41
N THR A 42 -9.30 0.67 -7.02
CA THR A 42 -10.23 1.74 -7.35
C THR A 42 -10.39 2.71 -6.18
N GLU A 43 -10.41 4.00 -6.47
CA GLU A 43 -10.67 5.09 -5.55
C GLU A 43 -11.86 5.91 -6.04
N VAL A 44 -12.76 6.29 -5.13
CA VAL A 44 -13.86 7.22 -5.40
C VAL A 44 -13.84 8.26 -4.29
N GLU A 45 -13.78 9.54 -4.65
CA GLU A 45 -13.78 10.67 -3.70
C GLU A 45 -12.71 10.53 -2.58
N GLY A 46 -11.50 10.05 -2.92
CA GLY A 46 -10.42 9.87 -1.94
C GLY A 46 -10.51 8.58 -1.11
N LYS A 47 -11.57 7.77 -1.28
CA LYS A 47 -11.74 6.50 -0.58
C LYS A 47 -11.47 5.32 -1.50
N VAL A 48 -10.60 4.41 -1.06
CA VAL A 48 -10.40 3.12 -1.73
C VAL A 48 -11.66 2.26 -1.61
N ILE A 49 -12.15 1.79 -2.76
CA ILE A 49 -13.28 0.87 -2.87
C ILE A 49 -12.73 -0.55 -2.90
N SER A 50 -13.06 -1.32 -1.86
CA SER A 50 -12.45 -2.63 -1.61
C SER A 50 -13.33 -3.81 -2.01
N SER A 51 -14.61 -3.55 -2.30
CA SER A 51 -15.59 -4.58 -2.61
C SER A 51 -16.61 -4.14 -3.64
N LYS A 52 -17.18 -5.11 -4.37
CA LYS A 52 -18.30 -4.86 -5.29
C LYS A 52 -19.48 -4.18 -4.59
N LYS A 53 -19.82 -4.60 -3.36
CA LYS A 53 -20.93 -4.00 -2.58
C LYS A 53 -20.72 -2.51 -2.28
N GLU A 54 -19.47 -2.07 -2.13
CA GLU A 54 -19.16 -0.65 -2.00
C GLU A 54 -19.27 0.06 -3.35
N MET A 55 -18.77 -0.56 -4.42
CA MET A 55 -18.90 -0.02 -5.79
C MET A 55 -20.36 0.12 -6.24
N ASP A 56 -21.23 -0.82 -5.87
CA ASP A 56 -22.67 -0.78 -6.21
C ASP A 56 -23.40 0.40 -5.53
N LYS A 57 -22.85 0.95 -4.44
CA LYS A 57 -23.37 2.13 -3.75
C LYS A 57 -22.86 3.45 -4.36
N VAL A 58 -21.83 3.39 -5.21
CA VAL A 58 -21.30 4.57 -5.89
C VAL A 58 -22.34 5.06 -6.90
N LYS A 59 -22.61 6.35 -6.90
CA LYS A 59 -23.61 6.95 -7.79
C LYS A 59 -23.19 6.77 -9.25
N VAL A 60 -24.17 6.53 -10.11
CA VAL A 60 -23.95 6.56 -11.56
C VAL A 60 -23.48 7.96 -11.96
N GLY A 61 -22.48 8.03 -12.84
CA GLY A 61 -21.83 9.27 -13.24
C GLY A 61 -20.80 9.81 -12.23
N SER A 62 -20.50 9.08 -11.15
CA SER A 62 -19.36 9.40 -10.30
C SER A 62 -18.04 9.01 -10.99
N SER A 63 -17.03 9.85 -10.77
CA SER A 63 -15.65 9.60 -11.19
C SER A 63 -15.04 8.48 -10.35
N VAL A 64 -14.53 7.44 -11.02
CA VAL A 64 -13.80 6.33 -10.43
C VAL A 64 -12.36 6.40 -10.92
N ILE A 65 -11.43 6.55 -9.98
CA ILE A 65 -10.00 6.55 -10.28
C ILE A 65 -9.49 5.12 -10.13
N ILE A 66 -8.79 4.61 -11.14
CA ILE A 66 -8.08 3.34 -11.08
C ILE A 66 -6.60 3.65 -10.98
N HIS A 67 -5.94 3.12 -9.95
CA HIS A 67 -4.52 3.27 -9.74
C HIS A 67 -3.76 2.05 -10.27
N TYR A 68 -2.72 2.31 -11.05
CA TYR A 68 -1.74 1.38 -11.59
C TYR A 68 -0.34 1.74 -11.07
N ASP A 69 0.66 0.90 -11.33
CA ASP A 69 2.03 1.16 -10.87
C ASP A 69 2.67 2.39 -11.54
N ASP A 70 2.31 2.65 -12.78
CA ASP A 70 2.83 3.70 -13.65
C ASP A 70 1.96 4.97 -13.69
N GLY A 71 0.78 4.93 -13.08
CA GLY A 71 -0.13 6.07 -13.14
C GLY A 71 -1.54 5.77 -12.68
N LYS A 72 -2.48 6.57 -13.17
CA LYS A 72 -3.90 6.42 -12.86
C LYS A 72 -4.75 6.72 -14.08
N SER A 73 -5.85 5.98 -14.20
CA SER A 73 -6.90 6.25 -15.19
C SER A 73 -8.17 6.71 -14.47
N THR A 74 -8.94 7.58 -15.12
CA THR A 74 -10.22 8.06 -14.57
C THR A 74 -11.34 7.58 -15.47
N LEU A 75 -12.29 6.86 -14.88
CA LEU A 75 -13.48 6.35 -15.55
C LEU A 75 -14.73 6.97 -14.94
N GLN A 76 -15.83 6.95 -15.69
CA GLN A 76 -17.15 7.32 -15.17
C GLN A 76 -17.95 6.05 -14.88
N LYS A 77 -18.55 5.98 -13.69
CA LYS A 77 -19.43 4.84 -13.34
C LYS A 77 -20.63 4.84 -14.28
N GLY A 78 -20.68 3.86 -15.18
CA GLY A 78 -21.86 3.61 -16.02
C GLY A 78 -23.06 3.15 -15.20
N GLY A 79 -24.27 3.44 -15.69
CA GLY A 79 -25.47 2.74 -15.25
C GLY A 79 -25.45 1.31 -15.78
N VAL A 80 -25.91 0.35 -14.98
CA VAL A 80 -26.29 -0.99 -15.46
C VAL A 80 -27.81 -0.97 -15.61
#